data_AF-R2PQA3-F1
#
_entry.id   AF-R2PQA3-F1
#
_cell.length_a   1.000
_cell.length_b   1.000
_cell.length_c   1.000
_cell.angle_alpha   90.00
_cell.angle_beta   90.00
_cell.angle_gamma   90.00
#
_symmetry.space_group_name_H-M   'P 1'
#
loop_
_entity.id
_entity.type
_entity.pdbx_description
1 polymer ?
#
loop_
_entity_poly.entity_id
_entity_poly.type
_entity_poly.pdbx_seq_one_letter_code
_entity_poly.pdbx_strand_id
1 'polypeptide(L)'
;MKTANRILLCIFNYRQEHDYSPAVREICGIVGLSSSSTVHKYMNRLREQKLINYVDGKSRTTTITAKGHKLVHELLNQHKKLSL
;
A
#
# COMPACT_ATOMS: atom_id res chain seq x y z
N MET A 1 -7.15 8.07 9.54
CA MET A 1 -6.75 7.02 8.56
C MET A 1 -5.43 6.38 9.00
N LYS A 2 -5.35 5.04 9.11
CA LYS A 2 -4.13 4.34 9.60
C LYS A 2 -2.99 4.39 8.58
N THR A 3 -1.72 4.43 9.03
CA THR A 3 -0.54 4.47 8.14
C THR A 3 -0.43 3.27 7.20
N ALA A 4 -0.76 2.06 7.68
CA ALA A 4 -0.79 0.86 6.85
C ALA A 4 -1.76 1.00 5.67
N ASN A 5 -2.93 1.63 5.88
CA ASN A 5 -3.91 1.88 4.83
C ASN A 5 -3.37 2.87 3.78
N ARG A 6 -2.63 3.89 4.24
CA ARG A 6 -1.97 4.85 3.33
C ARG A 6 -0.96 4.16 2.43
N ILE A 7 -0.17 3.22 2.96
CA ILE A 7 0.78 2.41 2.18
C ILE A 7 0.03 1.51 1.18
N LEU A 8 -1.03 0.84 1.60
CA LEU A 8 -1.82 -0.02 0.71
C LEU A 8 -2.41 0.78 -0.47
N LEU A 9 -2.99 1.95 -0.20
CA LEU A 9 -3.51 2.84 -1.24
C LEU A 9 -2.40 3.41 -2.12
N CYS A 10 -1.25 3.75 -1.55
CA CYS A 10 -0.07 4.17 -2.31
C CYS A 10 0.33 3.09 -3.32
N ILE A 11 0.44 1.83 -2.90
CA ILE A 11 0.78 0.71 -3.80
C ILE A 11 -0.28 0.55 -4.89
N PHE A 12 -1.57 0.67 -4.53
CA PHE A 12 -2.66 0.56 -5.50
C PHE A 12 -2.61 1.67 -6.54
N ASN A 13 -2.59 2.94 -6.11
CA ASN A 13 -2.58 4.10 -7.00
C ASN A 13 -1.32 4.11 -7.88
N TYR A 14 -0.16 3.79 -7.30
CA TYR A 14 1.08 3.75 -8.05
C TYR A 14 1.04 2.69 -9.17
N ARG A 15 0.48 1.51 -8.90
CA ARG A 15 0.30 0.47 -9.93
C ARG A 15 -0.68 0.90 -11.03
N GLN A 16 -1.71 1.68 -10.69
CA GLN A 16 -2.66 2.20 -11.67
C GLN A 16 -2.03 3.28 -12.57
N GLU A 17 -1.06 4.04 -12.07
CA GLU A 17 -0.41 5.13 -12.80
C GLU A 17 0.81 4.66 -13.62
N HIS A 18 1.56 3.69 -13.11
CA HIS A 18 2.86 3.30 -13.66
C HIS A 18 2.93 1.87 -14.19
N ASP A 19 1.85 1.06 -14.11
CA ASP A 19 1.79 -0.37 -14.48
C ASP A 19 2.75 -1.31 -13.71
N TYR A 20 3.62 -0.79 -12.85
CA TYR A 20 4.54 -1.55 -11.99
C TYR A 20 4.37 -1.23 -10.50
N SER A 21 4.89 -2.11 -9.65
CA SER A 21 4.84 -1.91 -8.20
C SER A 21 5.88 -0.87 -7.74
N PRO A 22 5.54 0.02 -6.78
CA PRO A 22 6.51 0.95 -6.21
C PRO A 22 7.59 0.21 -5.42
N ALA A 23 8.76 0.83 -5.33
CA ALA A 23 9.82 0.47 -4.40
C ALA A 23 9.60 1.10 -3.02
N VAL A 24 10.24 0.55 -1.98
CA VAL A 24 10.14 1.05 -0.59
C VAL A 24 10.52 2.54 -0.49
N ARG A 25 11.54 2.99 -1.25
CA ARG A 25 11.94 4.40 -1.31
C ARG A 25 10.84 5.31 -1.87
N GLU A 26 10.10 4.85 -2.87
CA GLU A 26 8.98 5.61 -3.46
C GLU A 26 7.81 5.68 -2.49
N ILE A 27 7.50 4.57 -1.81
CA ILE A 27 6.48 4.53 -0.75
C ILE A 27 6.84 5.51 0.37
N CYS A 28 8.11 5.59 0.79
CA CYS A 28 8.56 6.58 1.77
C CYS A 28 8.27 8.01 1.31
N GLY A 29 8.62 8.34 0.06
CA GLY A 29 8.38 9.67 -0.52
C GLY A 29 6.90 10.03 -0.60
N ILE A 30 6.08 9.12 -1.12
CA ILE A 30 4.64 9.36 -1.35
C ILE A 30 3.87 9.43 -0.02
N VAL A 31 4.18 8.55 0.93
CA VAL A 31 3.49 8.50 2.23
C VAL A 31 4.08 9.51 3.23
N GLY A 32 5.26 10.09 2.93
CA GLY A 32 5.94 11.04 3.81
C GLY A 32 6.53 10.37 5.06
N LEU A 33 7.09 9.17 4.91
CA LEU A 33 7.74 8.44 6.00
C LEU A 33 9.26 8.56 5.88
N SER A 34 9.91 8.98 6.96
CA SER A 34 11.37 9.22 6.98
C SER A 34 12.20 7.94 7.07
N SER A 35 11.61 6.81 7.47
CA SER A 35 12.33 5.56 7.72
C SER A 35 11.78 4.39 6.89
N SER A 36 12.66 3.79 6.09
CA SER A 36 12.38 2.54 5.37
C SER A 36 12.01 1.40 6.31
N SER A 37 12.61 1.33 7.50
CA SER A 37 12.30 0.31 8.53
C SER A 37 10.85 0.39 9.00
N THR A 38 10.32 1.61 9.11
CA THR A 38 8.89 1.82 9.43
C THR A 38 7.99 1.34 8.30
N VAL A 39 8.35 1.60 7.04
CA VAL A 39 7.61 1.08 5.87
C VAL A 39 7.63 -0.44 5.85
N HIS A 40 8.79 -1.07 6.01
CA HIS A 40 8.91 -2.53 6.07
C HIS A 40 8.04 -3.14 7.18
N LYS A 41 7.99 -2.52 8.37
CA LYS A 41 7.11 -2.97 9.46
C LYS A 41 5.64 -2.96 9.05
N TYR A 42 5.18 -1.91 8.36
CA TYR A 42 3.79 -1.84 7.89
C TYR A 42 3.52 -2.79 6.72
N MET A 43 4.48 -2.95 5.80
CA MET A 43 4.36 -3.93 4.71
C MET A 43 4.25 -5.36 5.26
N ASN A 44 5.05 -5.71 6.27
CA ASN A 44 4.96 -6.98 6.97
C ASN A 44 3.57 -7.17 7.60
N ARG A 45 3.03 -6.16 8.29
CA ARG A 45 1.68 -6.22 8.84
C ARG A 45 0.60 -6.42 7.76
N LEU A 46 0.72 -5.74 6.62
CA LEU A 46 -0.20 -5.92 5.49
C LEU A 46 -0.08 -7.34 4.90
N ARG A 47 1.13 -7.90 4.85
CA ARG A 47 1.40 -9.28 4.42
C ARG A 47 0.81 -10.30 5.39
N GLU A 48 1.00 -10.14 6.69
CA GLU A 48 0.39 -10.96 7.75
C GLU A 48 -1.14 -10.96 7.65
N GLN A 49 -1.73 -9.81 7.32
CA GLN A 49 -3.17 -9.68 7.11
C GLN A 49 -3.67 -10.26 5.76
N LYS A 50 -2.76 -10.81 4.95
CA LYS A 50 -3.00 -11.32 3.59
C LYS A 50 -3.55 -10.26 2.63
N LEU A 51 -3.17 -9.00 2.81
CA LEU A 51 -3.60 -7.87 1.96
C LEU A 51 -2.64 -7.64 0.80
N ILE A 52 -1.35 -7.86 1.03
CA ILE A 52 -0.30 -7.76 0.02
C ILE A 52 0.61 -8.98 0.05
N ASN A 53 1.38 -9.17 -1.01
CA ASN A 53 2.51 -10.08 -1.05
C ASN A 53 3.71 -9.40 -1.69
N TYR A 54 4.92 -9.76 -1.28
CA TYR A 54 6.16 -9.26 -1.88
C TYR A 54 7.32 -10.19 -1.51
N VAL A 55 8.40 -10.10 -2.28
CA VAL A 55 9.63 -10.85 -2.02
C VAL A 55 10.62 -9.97 -1.27
N ASP A 56 11.07 -10.44 -0.10
CA ASP A 56 12.06 -9.74 0.70
C ASP A 56 13.37 -9.52 -0.11
N GLY A 57 13.93 -8.32 -0.03
CA GLY A 57 15.13 -7.94 -0.77
C GLY A 57 14.92 -7.65 -2.27
N LYS A 58 13.73 -7.85 -2.84
CA LYS A 58 13.43 -7.52 -4.24
C LYS A 58 12.43 -6.37 -4.35
N SER A 59 12.87 -5.28 -4.99
CA SER A 59 11.99 -4.17 -5.34
C SER A 59 10.98 -4.58 -6.43
N ARG A 60 9.86 -3.85 -6.52
CA ARG A 60 8.83 -4.00 -7.57
C ARG A 60 8.15 -5.37 -7.64
N THR A 61 8.26 -6.19 -6.60
CA THR A 61 7.57 -7.49 -6.50
C THR A 61 6.25 -7.41 -5.74
N THR A 62 5.87 -6.23 -5.23
CA THR A 62 4.68 -6.07 -4.39
C THR A 62 3.40 -6.22 -5.21
N THR A 63 2.58 -7.18 -4.82
CA THR A 63 1.26 -7.45 -5.38
C THR A 63 0.20 -7.27 -4.32
N ILE A 64 -0.97 -6.79 -4.74
CA ILE A 64 -2.15 -6.66 -3.87
C ILE A 64 -2.99 -7.91 -4.08
N THR A 65 -3.43 -8.53 -2.98
CA THR A 65 -4.30 -9.71 -3.05
C THR A 65 -5.75 -9.30 -3.28
N ALA A 66 -6.63 -10.25 -3.61
CA ALA A 66 -8.07 -9.99 -3.70
C ALA A 66 -8.63 -9.33 -2.42
N LYS A 67 -8.15 -9.74 -1.24
CA LYS A 67 -8.52 -9.14 0.04
C LYS A 67 -8.01 -7.70 0.18
N GLY A 68 -6.78 -7.45 -0.28
CA GLY A 68 -6.22 -6.10 -0.35
C GLY A 68 -7.05 -5.17 -1.23
N HIS A 69 -7.42 -5.63 -2.43
CA HIS A 69 -8.30 -4.87 -3.32
C HIS A 69 -9.65 -4.54 -2.69
N LYS A 70 -10.29 -5.51 -2.02
CA LYS A 70 -11.55 -5.27 -1.30
C LYS A 70 -11.41 -4.15 -0.26
N LEU A 71 -10.34 -4.18 0.54
CA LEU A 71 -10.08 -3.14 1.53
C LEU A 71 -9.80 -1.77 0.88
N VAL A 72 -9.05 -1.74 -0.22
CA VAL A 72 -8.82 -0.50 -0.99
C VAL A 72 -10.14 0.12 -1.43
N HIS A 73 -11.03 -0.67 -2.04
CA HIS A 73 -12.34 -0.19 -2.47
C HIS A 73 -13.20 0.30 -1.30
N GLU A 74 -13.16 -0.40 -0.17
CA GLU A 74 -13.86 0.03 1.05
C GLU A 74 -13.34 1.40 1.53
N LEU A 75 -12.03 1.57 1.60
CA LEU A 75 -11.39 2.83 2.01
C LEU A 75 -11.72 3.98 1.05
N LEU A 76 -11.68 3.75 -0.26
CA LEU A 76 -12.01 4.77 -1.26
C LEU A 76 -13.50 5.16 -1.19
N ASN A 77 -14.39 4.20 -0.97
CA ASN A 77 -15.83 4.45 -0.86
C ASN A 77 -16.20 5.20 0.43
N GLN A 78 -15.50 4.96 1.54
CA GLN A 78 -15.70 5.72 2.78
C GLN A 78 -15.43 7.22 2.61
N HIS A 79 -14.44 7.59 1.79
CA HIS A 79 -14.12 8.99 1.53
C HIS A 79 -15.10 9.68 0.56
N LYS A 80 -15.68 8.94 -0.41
CA LYS A 80 -16.75 9.48 -1.27
C LYS A 80 -18.05 9.78 -0.52
N LYS A 81 -18.32 9.08 0.59
CA LYS A 81 -19.54 9.25 1.39
C LYS A 81 -19.51 10.47 2.32
N LEU A 82 -18.36 11.13 2.47
CA LEU A 82 -18.19 12.31 3.32
C LEU A 82 -18.18 13.63 2.52
N SER A 83 -18.29 13.56 1.20
CA SER A 83 -18.34 14.71 0.29
C SER A 83 -19.75 14.92 -0.31
N LEU A 84 -20.77 14.36 0.32
CA LEU A 84 -22.20 14.52 0.01
C LEU A 84 -22.92 14.87 1.31
#